data_AF-A0A511TJ46-F1
#
_entry.id   AF-A0A511TJ46-F1
#
_cell.length_a   1.000
_cell.length_b   1.000
_cell.length_c   1.000
_cell.angle_alpha   90.00
_cell.angle_beta   90.00
_cell.angle_gamma   90.00
#
_symmetry.space_group_name_H-M   'P 1'
#
loop_
_entity.id
_entity.type
_entity.pdbx_description
1 polymer ?
#
loop_
_entity_poly.entity_id
_entity_poly.type
_entity_poly.pdbx_seq_one_letter_code
_entity_poly.pdbx_strand_id
1 'polypeptide(L)'
;MAFRVLWVGWMLVMMSGCASTRAVSPREEDAAWTEVRSRHFRVLTNVEAQTATRAALELETLRGAVSRLWGGEEDIPGSMDVVLLRDAAELEALVPGASGGFSAMSAEGALLVIAQEDSEAGARTRARALGYELSRRVLKSRPRWLAEGLARYLETVSVERGTREAVLGREDAPSLALVREKGWLDIDALWEQEHALKPSPEEQQWRDASAWLWVHFLAHEQPARFGKWLTLLAQGEGSRATWDATFGDLDALRKGVRRHASRERHVPRASPLPAVAEEVTVRALGAADGHVLRARVLLHAPGRDAREEALAEVQRALGEAPTHVDAATLASRLSEDTPEHLQRAHTLVRDHPEDARAWMLLAELLDPSLEPGAQADARRRAASLVRDDVSTLVRVADSYNATNHLEEGLPTARRALELDPRSPAALTSLASLSFRFEGCSEAKRLQFQVRDLLDGSTTADFREAMEQRLRTFERKCNAHPPRP
;
A
#
# COMPACT_ATOMS: atom_id res chain seq x y z
N MET A 1 -28.82 -80.93 -2.37
CA MET A 1 -28.29 -81.46 -1.09
C MET A 1 -26.88 -80.91 -0.91
N ALA A 2 -26.55 -80.49 0.32
CA ALA A 2 -25.24 -80.11 0.88
C ALA A 2 -24.67 -78.69 0.64
N PHE A 3 -24.74 -77.92 1.73
CA PHE A 3 -23.93 -76.78 2.16
C PHE A 3 -22.41 -76.98 2.01
N ARG A 4 -21.64 -75.88 1.82
CA ARG A 4 -20.64 -75.32 2.77
C ARG A 4 -19.83 -74.17 2.12
N VAL A 5 -19.91 -72.94 2.66
CA VAL A 5 -18.95 -72.28 3.58
C VAL A 5 -17.64 -71.88 2.90
N LEU A 6 -17.36 -70.57 2.75
CA LEU A 6 -16.36 -69.88 3.57
C LEU A 6 -16.37 -68.36 3.29
N TRP A 7 -16.58 -67.61 4.37
CA TRP A 7 -16.26 -66.21 4.51
C TRP A 7 -14.73 -66.01 4.48
N VAL A 8 -14.25 -65.09 3.66
CA VAL A 8 -13.01 -64.32 3.91
C VAL A 8 -13.28 -62.90 3.43
N GLY A 9 -13.28 -61.97 4.39
CA GLY A 9 -13.65 -60.59 4.18
C GLY A 9 -12.55 -59.74 3.56
N TRP A 10 -12.97 -58.64 2.96
CA TRP A 10 -12.13 -57.48 2.70
C TRP A 10 -12.90 -56.23 3.14
N MET A 11 -12.43 -55.63 4.24
CA MET A 11 -12.73 -54.24 4.59
C MET A 11 -12.15 -53.34 3.49
N LEU A 12 -13.02 -52.73 2.70
CA LEU A 12 -12.67 -51.58 1.86
C LEU A 12 -13.09 -50.32 2.61
N VAL A 13 -12.11 -49.72 3.26
CA VAL A 13 -12.17 -48.38 3.84
C VAL A 13 -12.45 -47.39 2.72
N MET A 14 -13.64 -46.79 2.73
CA MET A 14 -13.93 -45.59 1.96
C MET A 14 -13.13 -44.43 2.55
N MET A 15 -11.99 -44.10 1.94
CA MET A 15 -11.39 -42.77 2.08
C MET A 15 -11.87 -41.91 0.92
N SER A 16 -13.08 -41.38 1.06
CA SER A 16 -13.56 -40.24 0.29
C SER A 16 -12.94 -38.97 0.89
N GLY A 17 -11.63 -38.81 0.71
CA GLY A 17 -10.95 -37.56 0.99
C GLY A 17 -11.26 -36.58 -0.12
N CYS A 18 -12.22 -35.68 0.09
CA CYS A 18 -12.42 -34.50 -0.75
C CYS A 18 -11.20 -33.58 -0.61
N ALA A 19 -10.12 -33.88 -1.32
CA ALA A 19 -9.11 -32.89 -1.65
C ALA A 19 -9.72 -31.97 -2.72
N SER A 20 -10.34 -30.87 -2.28
CA SER A 20 -10.71 -29.76 -3.15
C SER A 20 -9.45 -28.98 -3.52
N THR A 21 -8.57 -29.57 -4.33
CA THR A 21 -7.67 -28.79 -5.17
C THR A 21 -8.57 -28.12 -6.21
N ARG A 22 -8.88 -26.84 -6.04
CA ARG A 22 -9.40 -26.03 -7.14
C ARG A 22 -8.34 -26.11 -8.24
N ALA A 23 -8.61 -26.92 -9.26
CA ALA A 23 -7.82 -26.91 -10.48
C ALA A 23 -8.00 -25.53 -11.11
N VAL A 24 -7.00 -24.68 -10.89
CA VAL A 24 -6.73 -23.47 -11.68
C VAL A 24 -6.78 -23.91 -13.14
N SER A 25 -7.66 -23.32 -13.94
CA SER A 25 -7.80 -23.72 -15.34
C SER A 25 -6.51 -23.35 -16.08
N PRO A 26 -6.02 -24.15 -17.05
CA PRO A 26 -4.81 -23.80 -17.82
C PRO A 26 -4.85 -22.42 -18.51
N ARG A 27 -6.04 -21.81 -18.66
CA ARG A 27 -6.21 -20.43 -19.15
C ARG A 27 -5.80 -19.33 -18.16
N GLU A 28 -5.58 -19.66 -16.89
CA GLU A 28 -5.17 -18.70 -15.86
C GLU A 28 -3.66 -18.45 -15.85
N GLU A 29 -2.85 -19.43 -16.26
CA GLU A 29 -1.37 -19.34 -16.29
C GLU A 29 -0.81 -18.61 -17.53
N ASP A 30 -1.55 -18.60 -18.66
CA ASP A 30 -1.07 -18.06 -19.95
C ASP A 30 -1.44 -16.58 -20.22
N ALA A 31 -2.09 -15.88 -19.28
CA ALA A 31 -2.53 -14.51 -19.51
C ALA A 31 -1.31 -13.57 -19.56
N ALA A 32 -1.01 -13.05 -20.75
CA ALA A 32 0.10 -12.12 -20.97
C ALA A 32 -0.05 -10.88 -20.10
N TRP A 33 0.90 -10.66 -19.20
CA TRP A 33 0.94 -9.47 -18.37
C TRP A 33 1.38 -8.25 -19.19
N THR A 34 0.86 -7.08 -18.82
CA THR A 34 1.10 -5.81 -19.47
C THR A 34 1.35 -4.74 -18.41
N GLU A 35 2.35 -3.90 -18.67
CA GLU A 35 2.59 -2.65 -17.97
C GLU A 35 1.98 -1.50 -18.77
N VAL A 36 1.14 -0.71 -18.13
CA VAL A 36 0.57 0.52 -18.66
C VAL A 36 1.03 1.67 -17.77
N ARG A 37 1.71 2.66 -18.34
CA ARG A 37 2.14 3.86 -17.60
C ARG A 37 1.39 5.09 -18.06
N SER A 38 0.78 5.78 -17.12
CA SER A 38 0.26 7.14 -17.24
C SER A 38 1.09 8.11 -16.41
N ARG A 39 0.65 9.36 -16.26
CA ARG A 39 1.36 10.39 -15.48
C ARG A 39 1.61 10.00 -14.02
N HIS A 40 0.63 9.38 -13.37
CA HIS A 40 0.68 9.08 -11.93
C HIS A 40 0.60 7.59 -11.60
N PHE A 41 0.37 6.72 -12.59
CA PHE A 41 0.16 5.30 -12.38
C PHE A 41 1.05 4.45 -13.26
N ARG A 42 1.61 3.39 -12.65
CA ARG A 42 2.14 2.22 -13.34
C ARG A 42 1.20 1.06 -13.03
N VAL A 43 0.31 0.76 -13.98
CA VAL A 43 -0.67 -0.33 -13.88
C VAL A 43 -0.03 -1.61 -14.45
N LEU A 44 -0.03 -2.66 -13.65
CA LEU A 44 0.55 -3.97 -13.93
C LEU A 44 -0.61 -4.97 -13.92
N THR A 45 -0.89 -5.61 -15.06
CA THR A 45 -2.15 -6.34 -15.22
C THR A 45 -2.05 -7.49 -16.20
N ASN A 46 -2.89 -8.51 -16.02
CA ASN A 46 -3.13 -9.59 -16.98
C ASN A 46 -4.42 -9.37 -17.81
N VAL A 47 -4.96 -8.16 -17.80
CA VAL A 47 -6.10 -7.74 -18.63
C VAL A 47 -5.59 -7.24 -20.00
N GLU A 48 -6.43 -7.39 -21.03
CA GLU A 48 -6.14 -6.89 -22.38
C GLU A 48 -5.67 -5.42 -22.38
N ALA A 49 -4.61 -5.12 -23.14
CA ALA A 49 -3.97 -3.81 -23.23
C ALA A 49 -4.94 -2.63 -23.43
N GLN A 50 -5.99 -2.79 -24.25
CA GLN A 50 -6.98 -1.74 -24.46
C GLN A 50 -7.80 -1.45 -23.20
N THR A 51 -8.21 -2.50 -22.48
CA THR A 51 -8.93 -2.37 -21.21
C THR A 51 -8.01 -1.87 -20.10
N ALA A 52 -6.75 -2.31 -20.07
CA ALA A 52 -5.73 -1.79 -19.16
C ALA A 52 -5.47 -0.29 -19.37
N THR A 53 -5.42 0.18 -20.63
CA THR A 53 -5.28 1.59 -20.98
C THR A 53 -6.48 2.40 -20.49
N ARG A 54 -7.71 1.90 -20.69
CA ARG A 54 -8.92 2.54 -20.17
C ARG A 54 -8.90 2.62 -18.64
N ALA A 55 -8.53 1.54 -17.96
CA ALA A 55 -8.43 1.51 -16.51
C ALA A 55 -7.39 2.52 -15.98
N ALA A 56 -6.23 2.65 -16.64
CA ALA A 56 -5.23 3.66 -16.28
C ALA A 56 -5.77 5.10 -16.41
N LEU A 57 -6.48 5.40 -17.49
CA LEU A 57 -7.12 6.71 -17.69
C LEU A 57 -8.28 6.97 -16.72
N GLU A 58 -9.03 5.92 -16.35
CA GLU A 58 -10.05 6.00 -15.30
C GLU A 58 -9.43 6.28 -13.94
N LEU A 59 -8.28 5.69 -13.61
CA LEU A 59 -7.53 6.00 -12.39
C LEU A 59 -7.03 7.45 -12.37
N GLU A 60 -6.54 7.97 -13.50
CA GLU A 60 -6.18 9.39 -13.63
C GLU A 60 -7.38 10.32 -13.43
N THR A 61 -8.51 9.97 -14.03
CA THR A 61 -9.77 10.72 -13.91
C THR A 61 -10.26 10.71 -12.46
N LEU A 62 -10.25 9.54 -11.84
CA LEU A 62 -10.65 9.33 -10.45
C LEU A 62 -9.72 10.07 -9.49
N ARG A 63 -8.41 10.02 -9.72
CA ARG A 63 -7.41 10.81 -8.99
C ARG A 63 -7.73 12.30 -9.07
N GLY A 64 -7.97 12.83 -10.28
CA GLY A 64 -8.31 14.23 -10.47
C GLY A 64 -9.60 14.64 -9.74
N ALA A 65 -10.59 13.75 -9.68
CA ALA A 65 -11.84 13.96 -8.95
C ALA A 65 -11.65 13.93 -7.43
N VAL A 66 -10.93 12.93 -6.91
CA VAL A 66 -10.59 12.82 -5.49
C VAL A 66 -9.76 14.02 -5.03
N SER A 67 -8.84 14.51 -5.87
CA SER A 67 -8.01 15.69 -5.57
C SER A 67 -8.81 16.97 -5.34
N ARG A 68 -10.07 17.06 -5.80
CA ARG A 68 -10.96 18.20 -5.55
C ARG A 68 -11.27 18.39 -4.06
N LEU A 69 -11.14 17.34 -3.25
CA LEU A 69 -11.25 17.43 -1.79
C LEU A 69 -10.22 18.42 -1.21
N TRP A 70 -9.02 18.50 -1.79
CA TRP A 70 -7.92 19.35 -1.34
C TRP A 70 -7.74 20.61 -2.19
N GLY A 71 -8.76 21.03 -2.94
CA GLY A 71 -8.70 22.25 -3.77
C GLY A 71 -8.31 22.02 -5.23
N GLY A 72 -7.69 20.88 -5.57
CA GLY A 72 -7.54 20.40 -6.94
C GLY A 72 -6.61 21.19 -7.87
N GLU A 73 -5.85 22.17 -7.35
CA GLU A 73 -4.92 23.00 -8.13
C GLU A 73 -3.47 22.49 -8.08
N GLU A 74 -3.04 21.90 -6.96
CA GLU A 74 -1.70 21.30 -6.83
C GLU A 74 -1.72 19.82 -7.22
N ASP A 75 -0.73 19.41 -8.00
CA ASP A 75 -0.52 18.01 -8.34
C ASP A 75 0.14 17.27 -7.17
N ILE A 76 -0.48 16.17 -6.71
CA ILE A 76 0.04 15.39 -5.58
C ILE A 76 1.26 14.59 -6.08
N PRO A 77 2.50 14.90 -5.66
CA PRO A 77 3.67 14.31 -6.29
C PRO A 77 3.75 12.78 -6.13
N GLY A 78 4.47 12.16 -7.08
CA GLY A 78 4.81 10.74 -7.09
C GLY A 78 3.92 9.88 -7.99
N SER A 79 4.44 8.69 -8.30
CA SER A 79 3.73 7.64 -9.05
C SER A 79 3.29 6.52 -8.10
N MET A 80 2.24 5.79 -8.47
CA MET A 80 1.71 4.63 -7.75
C MET A 80 1.78 3.37 -8.61
N ASP A 81 2.24 2.28 -8.00
CA ASP A 81 2.08 0.94 -8.56
C ASP A 81 0.66 0.46 -8.30
N VAL A 82 0.02 -0.04 -9.35
CA VAL A 82 -1.31 -0.64 -9.28
C VAL A 82 -1.25 -2.03 -9.89
N VAL A 83 -1.61 -3.05 -9.13
CA VAL A 83 -1.89 -4.38 -9.69
C VAL A 83 -3.38 -4.45 -9.99
N LEU A 84 -3.73 -4.42 -11.28
CA LEU A 84 -5.10 -4.61 -11.75
C LEU A 84 -5.29 -6.07 -12.10
N LEU A 85 -6.04 -6.78 -11.27
CA LEU A 85 -6.44 -8.16 -11.51
C LEU A 85 -7.65 -8.21 -12.44
N ARG A 86 -7.84 -9.35 -13.10
CA ARG A 86 -8.85 -9.56 -14.14
C ARG A 86 -10.27 -9.38 -13.65
N ASP A 87 -10.54 -9.82 -12.43
CA ASP A 87 -11.85 -9.75 -11.79
C ASP A 87 -11.74 -9.98 -10.27
N ALA A 88 -12.88 -9.89 -9.60
CA ALA A 88 -12.96 -10.10 -8.16
C ALA A 88 -12.70 -11.56 -7.75
N ALA A 89 -12.86 -12.54 -8.65
CA ALA A 89 -12.62 -13.94 -8.35
C ALA A 89 -11.10 -14.24 -8.31
N GLU A 90 -10.31 -13.64 -9.19
CA GLU A 90 -8.85 -13.69 -9.13
C GLU A 90 -8.32 -13.04 -7.84
N LEU A 91 -8.90 -11.91 -7.44
CA LEU A 91 -8.56 -11.26 -6.17
C LEU A 91 -8.88 -12.17 -4.98
N GLU A 92 -10.08 -12.73 -4.90
CA GLU A 92 -10.49 -13.63 -3.81
C GLU A 92 -9.65 -14.92 -3.79
N ALA A 93 -9.19 -15.40 -4.96
CA ALA A 93 -8.33 -16.57 -5.05
C ALA A 93 -6.91 -16.31 -4.50
N LEU A 94 -6.37 -15.11 -4.73
CA LEU A 94 -5.05 -14.70 -4.21
C LEU A 94 -5.12 -14.26 -2.75
N VAL A 95 -6.18 -13.54 -2.38
CA VAL A 95 -6.36 -12.91 -1.08
C VAL A 95 -7.80 -13.18 -0.61
N PRO A 96 -8.05 -14.35 0.02
CA PRO A 96 -9.39 -14.68 0.50
C PRO A 96 -9.94 -13.63 1.48
N GLY A 97 -11.18 -13.19 1.26
CA GLY A 97 -11.83 -12.14 2.03
C GLY A 97 -11.57 -10.71 1.53
N ALA A 98 -10.70 -10.51 0.54
CA ALA A 98 -10.54 -9.21 -0.10
C ALA A 98 -11.66 -8.98 -1.13
N SER A 99 -12.43 -7.89 -0.97
CA SER A 99 -13.51 -7.53 -1.89
C SER A 99 -13.14 -6.31 -2.71
N GLY A 100 -13.15 -6.44 -4.04
CA GLY A 100 -13.02 -5.38 -5.06
C GLY A 100 -11.65 -4.66 -5.13
N GLY A 101 -10.85 -4.68 -4.07
CA GLY A 101 -9.51 -4.10 -4.03
C GLY A 101 -9.11 -3.66 -2.62
N PHE A 102 -7.81 -3.54 -2.41
CA PHE A 102 -7.22 -3.03 -1.18
C PHE A 102 -5.99 -2.21 -1.50
N SER A 103 -5.62 -1.35 -0.56
CA SER A 103 -4.27 -0.82 -0.53
C SER A 103 -3.57 -1.33 0.71
N ALA A 104 -2.29 -1.64 0.61
CA ALA A 104 -1.50 -2.11 1.74
C ALA A 104 -0.10 -1.51 1.70
N MET A 105 0.48 -1.36 2.89
CA MET A 105 1.82 -0.85 3.07
C MET A 105 2.69 -1.89 3.76
N SER A 106 3.81 -2.23 3.14
CA SER A 106 4.78 -3.23 3.60
C SER A 106 6.20 -2.64 3.64
N ALA A 107 7.19 -3.48 3.92
CA ALA A 107 8.59 -3.11 3.77
C ALA A 107 8.98 -2.85 2.30
N GLU A 108 8.24 -3.44 1.36
CA GLU A 108 8.42 -3.31 -0.10
C GLU A 108 7.80 -2.03 -0.67
N GLY A 109 7.02 -1.29 0.13
CA GLY A 109 6.35 -0.05 -0.24
C GLY A 109 4.82 -0.16 -0.17
N ALA A 110 4.15 0.86 -0.71
CA ALA A 110 2.69 0.83 -0.87
C ALA A 110 2.33 0.12 -2.18
N LEU A 111 1.31 -0.73 -2.14
CA LEU A 111 0.76 -1.39 -3.32
C LEU A 111 -0.75 -1.25 -3.32
N LEU A 112 -1.29 -0.70 -4.42
CA LEU A 112 -2.72 -0.69 -4.68
C LEU A 112 -3.07 -1.93 -5.51
N VAL A 113 -3.95 -2.77 -5.00
CA VAL A 113 -4.46 -3.96 -5.71
C VAL A 113 -5.95 -3.76 -5.95
N ILE A 114 -6.38 -3.85 -7.20
CA ILE A 114 -7.79 -3.65 -7.59
C ILE A 114 -8.22 -4.73 -8.56
N ALA A 115 -9.49 -5.10 -8.51
CA ALA A 115 -10.11 -5.97 -9.51
C ALA A 115 -10.71 -5.11 -10.64
N GLN A 116 -10.60 -5.59 -11.87
CA GLN A 116 -11.36 -5.03 -12.98
C GLN A 116 -12.82 -5.45 -12.83
N GLU A 117 -13.66 -4.48 -12.49
CA GLU A 117 -15.08 -4.71 -12.28
C GLU A 117 -15.86 -3.47 -12.74
N ASP A 118 -16.68 -3.63 -13.77
CA ASP A 118 -17.45 -2.54 -14.38
C ASP A 118 -18.80 -2.30 -13.65
N SER A 119 -18.90 -2.75 -12.39
CA SER A 119 -20.05 -2.54 -11.52
C SER A 119 -19.91 -1.27 -10.69
N GLU A 120 -21.02 -0.74 -10.18
CA GLU A 120 -20.99 0.37 -9.21
C GLU A 120 -20.20 0.00 -7.96
N ALA A 121 -20.36 -1.24 -7.47
CA ALA A 121 -19.62 -1.74 -6.32
C ALA A 121 -18.10 -1.76 -6.58
N GLY A 122 -17.68 -2.20 -7.77
CA GLY A 122 -16.28 -2.18 -8.20
C GLY A 122 -15.71 -0.75 -8.27
N ALA A 123 -16.46 0.18 -8.87
CA ALA A 123 -16.07 1.59 -8.95
C ALA A 123 -15.89 2.21 -7.56
N ARG A 124 -16.83 1.94 -6.63
CA ARG A 124 -16.76 2.40 -5.24
C ARG A 124 -15.54 1.86 -4.52
N THR A 125 -15.21 0.58 -4.69
CA THR A 125 -14.04 -0.02 -4.06
C THR A 125 -12.73 0.55 -4.60
N ARG A 126 -12.63 0.77 -5.92
CA ARG A 126 -11.47 1.47 -6.51
C ARG A 126 -11.31 2.88 -5.95
N ALA A 127 -12.42 3.62 -5.83
CA ALA A 127 -12.44 4.96 -5.25
C ALA A 127 -12.03 4.98 -3.77
N ARG A 128 -12.50 4.02 -2.97
CA ARG A 128 -12.08 3.84 -1.57
C ARG A 128 -10.58 3.65 -1.48
N ALA A 129 -10.04 2.69 -2.21
CA ALA A 129 -8.64 2.30 -2.13
C ALA A 129 -7.71 3.43 -2.62
N LEU A 130 -8.07 4.10 -3.71
CA LEU A 130 -7.33 5.28 -4.20
C LEU A 130 -7.45 6.47 -3.23
N GLY A 131 -8.64 6.73 -2.69
CA GLY A 131 -8.86 7.79 -1.71
C GLY A 131 -8.02 7.60 -0.45
N TYR A 132 -7.90 6.35 0.01
CA TYR A 132 -7.05 5.99 1.13
C TYR A 132 -5.58 6.34 0.85
N GLU A 133 -5.03 5.92 -0.30
CA GLU A 133 -3.64 6.20 -0.68
C GLU A 133 -3.35 7.69 -0.91
N LEU A 134 -4.24 8.40 -1.61
CA LEU A 134 -4.06 9.83 -1.84
C LEU A 134 -4.11 10.60 -0.51
N SER A 135 -5.01 10.21 0.42
CA SER A 135 -5.05 10.83 1.74
C SER A 135 -3.75 10.63 2.54
N ARG A 136 -3.09 9.46 2.42
CA ARG A 136 -1.79 9.19 3.04
C ARG A 136 -0.70 10.08 2.45
N ARG A 137 -0.71 10.31 1.14
CA ARG A 137 0.27 11.17 0.45
C ARG A 137 0.11 12.64 0.82
N VAL A 138 -1.13 13.11 0.98
CA VAL A 138 -1.42 14.52 1.28
C VAL A 138 -1.31 14.85 2.76
N LEU A 139 -1.87 14.04 3.65
CA LEU A 139 -1.98 14.34 5.09
C LEU A 139 -0.79 13.78 5.86
N LYS A 140 0.00 14.64 6.52
CA LYS A 140 1.18 14.23 7.31
C LYS A 140 0.78 13.74 8.69
N SER A 141 -0.20 14.38 9.30
CA SER A 141 -0.90 13.89 10.48
C SER A 141 -2.29 13.44 10.07
N ARG A 142 -2.56 12.13 10.08
CA ARG A 142 -3.85 11.59 9.65
C ARG A 142 -4.37 10.60 10.68
N PRO A 143 -5.28 11.03 11.57
CA PRO A 143 -5.83 10.11 12.55
C PRO A 143 -6.69 9.04 11.89
N ARG A 144 -6.76 7.85 12.50
CA ARG A 144 -7.38 6.68 11.85
C ARG A 144 -8.84 6.93 11.47
N TRP A 145 -9.63 7.54 12.35
CA TRP A 145 -11.04 7.84 12.04
C TRP A 145 -11.17 8.76 10.82
N LEU A 146 -10.27 9.73 10.64
CA LEU A 146 -10.29 10.63 9.49
C LEU A 146 -9.92 9.86 8.22
N ALA A 147 -8.91 8.99 8.28
CA ALA A 147 -8.53 8.13 7.16
C ALA A 147 -9.72 7.29 6.66
N GLU A 148 -10.39 6.58 7.56
CA GLU A 148 -11.54 5.73 7.21
C GLU A 148 -12.73 6.57 6.72
N GLY A 149 -13.04 7.67 7.41
CA GLY A 149 -14.14 8.56 7.03
C GLY A 149 -13.92 9.21 5.66
N LEU A 150 -12.69 9.62 5.34
CA LEU A 150 -12.33 10.15 4.02
C LEU A 150 -12.44 9.07 2.94
N ALA A 151 -11.93 7.87 3.18
CA ALA A 151 -12.03 6.77 2.23
C ALA A 151 -13.49 6.43 1.93
N ARG A 152 -14.35 6.38 2.95
CA ARG A 152 -15.80 6.19 2.77
C ARG A 152 -16.50 7.35 2.07
N TYR A 153 -16.13 8.58 2.39
CA TYR A 153 -16.67 9.76 1.71
C TYR A 153 -16.32 9.76 0.21
N LEU A 154 -15.12 9.29 -0.12
CA LEU A 154 -14.61 9.24 -1.49
C LEU A 154 -15.10 8.03 -2.28
N GLU A 155 -15.63 6.98 -1.66
CA GLU A 155 -16.27 5.86 -2.38
C GLU A 155 -17.36 6.31 -3.34
N THR A 156 -18.10 7.35 -2.97
CA THR A 156 -19.24 7.84 -3.75
C THR A 156 -18.85 8.91 -4.76
N VAL A 157 -17.53 9.13 -4.95
CA VAL A 157 -17.02 10.01 -6.00
C VAL A 157 -17.44 9.47 -7.36
N SER A 158 -17.86 10.38 -8.23
CA SER A 158 -18.25 10.05 -9.60
C SER A 158 -17.85 11.20 -10.52
N VAL A 159 -17.73 10.91 -11.81
CA VAL A 159 -17.47 11.92 -12.84
C VAL A 159 -18.64 11.94 -13.81
N GLU A 160 -19.34 13.06 -13.85
CA GLU A 160 -20.46 13.29 -14.75
C GLU A 160 -19.90 13.53 -16.17
N ARG A 161 -20.02 12.53 -17.06
CA ARG A 161 -19.39 12.56 -18.39
C ARG A 161 -19.82 13.74 -19.25
N GLY A 162 -21.08 14.19 -19.12
CA GLY A 162 -21.63 15.29 -19.91
C GLY A 162 -21.12 16.67 -19.49
N THR A 163 -21.05 16.93 -18.17
CA THR A 163 -20.62 18.23 -17.63
C THR A 163 -19.13 18.29 -17.30
N ARG A 164 -18.43 17.14 -17.34
CA ARG A 164 -17.04 16.99 -16.86
C ARG A 164 -16.88 17.52 -15.44
N GLU A 165 -17.81 17.16 -14.57
CA GLU A 165 -17.76 17.52 -13.16
C GLU A 165 -17.41 16.31 -12.32
N ALA A 166 -16.43 16.49 -11.44
CA ALA A 166 -16.21 15.60 -10.32
C ALA A 166 -17.26 15.88 -9.28
N VAL A 167 -17.99 14.85 -8.86
CA VAL A 167 -19.04 14.98 -7.87
C VAL A 167 -18.68 14.15 -6.65
N LEU A 168 -18.56 14.82 -5.50
CA LEU A 168 -18.08 14.27 -4.24
C LEU A 168 -19.19 14.29 -3.18
N GLY A 169 -19.16 13.29 -2.30
CA GLY A 169 -20.04 13.24 -1.14
C GLY A 169 -21.49 13.04 -1.51
N ARG A 170 -21.77 12.11 -2.43
CA ARG A 170 -23.11 11.48 -2.43
C ARG A 170 -23.25 10.68 -1.15
N GLU A 171 -24.48 10.57 -0.69
CA GLU A 171 -24.83 9.79 0.49
C GLU A 171 -24.41 8.33 0.32
N ASP A 172 -23.75 7.77 1.34
CA ASP A 172 -23.56 6.33 1.43
C ASP A 172 -24.74 5.71 2.17
N ALA A 173 -25.72 5.19 1.43
CA ALA A 173 -26.96 4.65 2.01
C ALA A 173 -26.74 3.58 3.10
N PRO A 174 -25.82 2.59 2.93
CA PRO A 174 -25.45 1.67 4.00
C PRO A 174 -24.95 2.36 5.28
N SER A 175 -24.01 3.31 5.19
CA SER A 175 -23.53 4.03 6.38
C SER A 175 -24.61 4.89 7.00
N LEU A 176 -25.44 5.57 6.19
CA LEU A 176 -26.52 6.41 6.73
C LEU A 176 -27.59 5.59 7.43
N ALA A 177 -27.97 4.44 6.87
CA ALA A 177 -28.89 3.50 7.50
C ALA A 177 -28.35 3.03 8.86
N LEU A 178 -27.08 2.63 8.90
CA LEU A 178 -26.45 2.13 10.12
C LEU A 178 -26.37 3.19 11.23
N VAL A 179 -25.99 4.44 10.90
CA VAL A 179 -25.93 5.52 11.92
C VAL A 179 -27.31 5.96 12.38
N ARG A 180 -28.37 5.81 11.55
CA ARG A 180 -29.75 6.09 11.94
C ARG A 180 -30.33 5.01 12.85
N GLU A 181 -29.98 3.76 12.58
CA GLU A 181 -30.44 2.61 13.36
C GLU A 181 -29.73 2.52 14.72
N LYS A 182 -28.40 2.55 14.71
CA LYS A 182 -27.56 2.23 15.88
C LYS A 182 -27.05 3.48 16.61
N GLY A 183 -27.26 4.67 16.04
CA GLY A 183 -26.54 5.88 16.43
C GLY A 183 -25.10 5.86 15.92
N TRP A 184 -24.29 6.82 16.36
CA TRP A 184 -22.89 6.98 15.94
C TRP A 184 -21.98 7.26 17.13
N LEU A 185 -20.69 7.01 16.94
CA LEU A 185 -19.65 7.43 17.86
C LEU A 185 -19.49 8.95 17.82
N ASP A 186 -19.48 9.56 19.01
CA ASP A 186 -19.09 10.96 19.15
C ASP A 186 -17.60 11.13 18.81
N ILE A 187 -17.19 12.37 18.50
CA ILE A 187 -15.82 12.63 18.05
C ILE A 187 -14.77 12.21 19.09
N ASP A 188 -15.04 12.41 20.39
CA ASP A 188 -14.14 12.01 21.47
C ASP A 188 -13.93 10.49 21.49
N ALA A 189 -15.00 9.72 21.27
CA ALA A 189 -14.92 8.27 21.20
C ALA A 189 -14.18 7.78 19.95
N LEU A 190 -14.29 8.49 18.82
CA LEU A 190 -13.49 8.20 17.62
C LEU A 190 -11.99 8.41 17.87
N TRP A 191 -11.62 9.41 18.66
CA TRP A 191 -10.22 9.62 19.08
C TRP A 191 -9.75 8.54 20.07
N GLU A 192 -10.55 8.19 21.07
CA GLU A 192 -10.18 7.17 22.05
C GLU A 192 -9.98 5.79 21.43
N GLN A 193 -10.76 5.46 20.39
CA GLN A 193 -10.71 4.17 19.72
C GLN A 193 -9.65 4.08 18.61
N GLU A 194 -8.87 5.14 18.39
CA GLU A 194 -7.82 5.19 17.36
C GLU A 194 -6.80 4.05 17.48
N HIS A 195 -6.46 3.66 18.71
CA HIS A 195 -5.49 2.60 19.02
C HIS A 195 -6.11 1.25 19.37
N ALA A 196 -7.42 1.07 19.17
CA ALA A 196 -8.08 -0.19 19.46
C ALA A 196 -7.57 -1.29 18.50
N LEU A 197 -6.98 -2.35 19.09
CA LEU A 197 -6.17 -3.32 18.34
C LEU A 197 -6.99 -4.31 17.51
N LYS A 198 -8.22 -4.69 17.93
CA LYS A 198 -9.03 -5.72 17.24
C LYS A 198 -10.54 -5.55 17.47
N PRO A 199 -11.23 -4.63 16.77
CA PRO A 199 -12.69 -4.61 16.76
C PRO A 199 -13.26 -5.82 16.01
N SER A 200 -14.48 -6.23 16.35
CA SER A 200 -15.23 -7.18 15.52
C SER A 200 -15.57 -6.56 14.16
N PRO A 201 -15.90 -7.35 13.11
CA PRO A 201 -16.32 -6.79 11.82
C PRO A 201 -17.51 -5.82 11.92
N GLU A 202 -18.49 -6.13 12.78
CA GLU A 202 -19.65 -5.26 13.01
C GLU A 202 -19.27 -3.96 13.72
N GLU A 203 -18.39 -4.03 14.72
CA GLU A 203 -17.87 -2.84 15.41
C GLU A 203 -17.06 -1.97 14.45
N GLN A 204 -16.26 -2.57 13.57
CA GLN A 204 -15.50 -1.84 12.55
C GLN A 204 -16.45 -1.15 11.58
N GLN A 205 -17.47 -1.84 11.08
CA GLN A 205 -18.46 -1.24 10.18
C GLN A 205 -19.17 -0.04 10.82
N TRP A 206 -19.54 -0.15 12.09
CA TRP A 206 -20.17 0.95 12.84
C TRP A 206 -19.21 2.13 13.09
N ARG A 207 -17.94 1.84 13.39
CA ARG A 207 -16.87 2.86 13.51
C ARG A 207 -16.67 3.61 12.21
N ASP A 208 -16.57 2.90 11.10
CA ASP A 208 -16.36 3.53 9.80
C ASP A 208 -17.57 4.37 9.38
N ALA A 209 -18.80 3.88 9.63
CA ALA A 209 -20.02 4.63 9.36
C ALA A 209 -20.11 5.90 10.23
N SER A 210 -19.67 5.82 11.49
CA SER A 210 -19.57 6.98 12.37
C SER A 210 -18.55 8.00 11.86
N ALA A 211 -17.36 7.53 11.48
CA ALA A 211 -16.32 8.35 10.88
C ALA A 211 -16.75 9.02 9.57
N TRP A 212 -17.44 8.26 8.70
CA TRP A 212 -18.06 8.78 7.48
C TRP A 212 -19.04 9.92 7.78
N LEU A 213 -19.93 9.74 8.75
CA LEU A 213 -20.93 10.77 9.10
C LEU A 213 -20.26 12.08 9.52
N TRP A 214 -19.21 12.02 10.35
CA TRP A 214 -18.44 13.20 10.76
C TRP A 214 -17.76 13.87 9.56
N VAL A 215 -17.04 13.10 8.74
CA VAL A 215 -16.38 13.64 7.54
C VAL A 215 -17.39 14.26 6.58
N HIS A 216 -18.51 13.58 6.32
CA HIS A 216 -19.56 14.04 5.43
C HIS A 216 -20.18 15.36 5.93
N PHE A 217 -20.49 15.45 7.23
CA PHE A 217 -20.95 16.69 7.86
C PHE A 217 -19.92 17.82 7.74
N LEU A 218 -18.64 17.56 8.05
CA LEU A 218 -17.58 18.58 8.00
C LEU A 218 -17.36 19.08 6.58
N ALA A 219 -17.35 18.18 5.60
CA ALA A 219 -17.14 18.50 4.19
C ALA A 219 -18.30 19.29 3.57
N HIS A 220 -19.53 19.14 4.09
CA HIS A 220 -20.74 19.77 3.53
C HIS A 220 -21.20 21.00 4.31
N GLU A 221 -21.20 20.95 5.64
CA GLU A 221 -21.71 22.03 6.49
C GLU A 221 -20.60 22.91 7.10
N GLN A 222 -19.34 22.44 7.11
CA GLN A 222 -18.19 23.20 7.63
C GLN A 222 -17.02 23.28 6.63
N PRO A 223 -17.24 23.44 5.30
CA PRO A 223 -16.21 23.23 4.28
C PRO A 223 -14.97 24.11 4.45
N ALA A 224 -15.13 25.38 4.84
CA ALA A 224 -14.01 26.28 5.06
C ALA A 224 -13.13 25.87 6.25
N ARG A 225 -13.76 25.43 7.35
CA ARG A 225 -13.06 24.97 8.55
C ARG A 225 -12.41 23.62 8.32
N PHE A 226 -13.11 22.73 7.61
CA PHE A 226 -12.57 21.42 7.25
C PHE A 226 -11.36 21.55 6.31
N GLY A 227 -11.45 22.38 5.26
CA GLY A 227 -10.31 22.67 4.38
C GLY A 227 -9.11 23.29 5.12
N LYS A 228 -9.37 24.23 6.04
CA LYS A 228 -8.31 24.78 6.93
C LYS A 228 -7.65 23.69 7.77
N TRP A 229 -8.44 22.80 8.37
CA TRP A 229 -7.90 21.70 9.19
C TRP A 229 -7.09 20.72 8.34
N LEU A 230 -7.60 20.29 7.18
CA LEU A 230 -6.85 19.43 6.25
C LEU A 230 -5.52 20.06 5.81
N THR A 231 -5.47 21.39 5.65
CA THR A 231 -4.22 22.11 5.34
C THR A 231 -3.21 22.02 6.49
N LEU A 232 -3.65 22.19 7.75
CA LEU A 232 -2.80 22.04 8.93
C LEU A 232 -2.27 20.59 9.05
N LEU A 233 -3.13 19.61 8.81
CA LEU A 233 -2.75 18.20 8.79
C LEU A 233 -1.74 17.87 7.68
N ALA A 234 -1.88 18.47 6.50
CA ALA A 234 -0.92 18.36 5.40
C ALA A 234 0.44 19.00 5.74
N GLN A 235 0.44 20.03 6.58
CA GLN A 235 1.67 20.65 7.10
C GLN A 235 2.35 19.80 8.18
N GLY A 236 1.62 18.85 8.79
CA GLY A 236 2.12 17.96 9.84
C GLY A 236 1.82 18.47 11.25
N GLU A 237 0.97 19.49 11.36
CA GLU A 237 0.50 19.96 12.67
C GLU A 237 -0.33 18.87 13.36
N GLY A 238 -0.22 18.79 14.69
CA GLY A 238 -0.87 17.75 15.47
C GLY A 238 -2.39 17.77 15.29
N SER A 239 -2.95 16.63 14.86
CA SER A 239 -4.36 16.52 14.49
C SER A 239 -5.33 16.89 15.62
N ARG A 240 -5.08 16.37 16.83
CA ARG A 240 -5.87 16.70 18.03
C ARG A 240 -5.61 18.11 18.55
N ALA A 241 -4.36 18.57 18.51
CA ALA A 241 -3.97 19.90 19.02
C ALA A 241 -4.59 21.05 18.20
N THR A 242 -4.77 20.84 16.89
CA THR A 242 -5.35 21.84 15.98
C THR A 242 -6.87 21.77 15.87
N TRP A 243 -7.50 20.72 16.40
CA TRP A 243 -8.94 20.50 16.33
C TRP A 243 -9.72 21.64 17.01
N ASP A 244 -9.46 21.89 18.29
CA ASP A 244 -10.19 22.89 19.08
C ASP A 244 -10.02 24.31 18.51
N ALA A 245 -8.79 24.65 18.09
CA ALA A 245 -8.50 25.94 17.45
C ALA A 245 -9.24 26.14 16.11
N THR A 246 -9.60 25.05 15.43
CA THR A 246 -10.30 25.10 14.14
C THR A 246 -11.81 25.00 14.30
N PHE A 247 -12.28 24.13 15.18
CA PHE A 247 -13.68 23.73 15.32
C PHE A 247 -14.41 24.30 16.55
N GLY A 248 -13.69 24.82 17.54
CA GLY A 248 -14.26 25.59 18.65
C GLY A 248 -15.35 24.83 19.41
N ASP A 249 -16.57 25.39 19.44
CA ASP A 249 -17.71 24.83 20.17
C ASP A 249 -18.13 23.44 19.68
N LEU A 250 -17.70 22.42 20.45
CA LEU A 250 -17.99 21.02 20.18
C LEU A 250 -19.49 20.69 20.31
N ASP A 251 -20.23 21.35 21.21
CA ASP A 251 -21.66 21.10 21.36
C ASP A 251 -22.45 21.63 20.16
N ALA A 252 -22.00 22.74 19.56
CA ALA A 252 -22.54 23.21 18.29
C ALA A 252 -22.29 22.19 17.16
N LEU A 253 -21.10 21.58 17.09
CA LEU A 253 -20.81 20.53 16.11
C LEU A 253 -21.68 19.28 16.32
N ARG A 254 -21.81 18.80 17.56
CA ARG A 254 -22.66 17.64 17.91
C ARG A 254 -24.11 17.86 17.47
N LYS A 255 -24.66 19.06 17.73
CA LYS A 255 -26.00 19.45 17.26
C LYS A 255 -26.07 19.49 15.73
N GLY A 256 -25.01 19.98 15.08
CA GLY A 256 -24.85 20.00 13.63
C GLY A 256 -24.91 18.60 13.01
N VAL A 257 -24.06 17.68 13.50
CA VAL A 257 -24.04 16.27 13.04
C VAL A 257 -25.39 15.59 13.24
N ARG A 258 -26.04 15.80 14.39
CA ARG A 258 -27.37 15.23 14.65
C ARG A 258 -28.39 15.70 13.61
N ARG A 259 -28.44 17.00 13.33
CA ARG A 259 -29.31 17.58 12.29
C ARG A 259 -28.93 17.05 10.91
N HIS A 260 -27.64 16.90 10.64
CA HIS A 260 -27.14 16.39 9.37
C HIS A 260 -27.58 14.94 9.11
N ALA A 261 -27.45 14.05 10.09
CA ALA A 261 -27.86 12.66 10.01
C ALA A 261 -29.38 12.50 9.79
N SER A 262 -30.18 13.44 10.32
CA SER A 262 -31.64 13.42 10.21
C SER A 262 -32.19 14.04 8.91
N ARG A 263 -31.36 14.59 8.03
CA ARG A 263 -31.82 15.16 6.75
C ARG A 263 -32.28 14.06 5.80
N GLU A 264 -33.40 14.29 5.12
CA GLU A 264 -33.92 13.34 4.12
C GLU A 264 -32.99 13.18 2.91
N ARG A 265 -32.28 14.25 2.54
CA ARG A 265 -31.38 14.28 1.39
C ARG A 265 -30.16 15.14 1.66
N HIS A 266 -29.03 14.73 1.11
CA HIS A 266 -27.78 15.48 1.09
C HIS A 266 -27.43 15.85 -0.34
N VAL A 267 -27.18 17.14 -0.59
CA VAL A 267 -26.81 17.63 -1.91
C VAL A 267 -25.30 17.40 -2.09
N PRO A 268 -24.87 16.61 -3.09
CA PRO A 268 -23.45 16.37 -3.30
C PRO A 268 -22.76 17.62 -3.83
N ARG A 269 -21.42 17.65 -3.71
CA ARG A 269 -20.61 18.77 -4.18
C ARG A 269 -20.08 18.46 -5.58
N ALA A 270 -20.43 19.28 -6.56
CA ALA A 270 -19.88 19.21 -7.91
C ALA A 270 -18.79 20.26 -8.09
N SER A 271 -17.71 19.88 -8.77
CA SER A 271 -16.61 20.76 -9.15
C SER A 271 -16.16 20.43 -10.57
N PRO A 272 -15.79 21.43 -11.40
CA PRO A 272 -15.22 21.18 -12.72
C PRO A 272 -13.97 20.29 -12.65
N LEU A 273 -13.88 19.34 -13.56
CA LEU A 273 -12.76 18.42 -13.71
C LEU A 273 -12.10 18.64 -15.09
N PRO A 274 -10.82 19.07 -15.12
CA PRO A 274 -10.07 19.15 -16.37
C PRO A 274 -9.98 17.80 -17.07
N ALA A 275 -9.80 17.84 -18.40
CA ALA A 275 -9.53 16.63 -19.16
C ALA A 275 -8.19 16.02 -18.71
N VAL A 276 -8.16 14.70 -18.56
CA VAL A 276 -6.93 13.95 -18.36
C VAL A 276 -6.16 13.90 -19.67
N ALA A 277 -4.84 14.12 -19.61
CA ALA A 277 -3.97 13.92 -20.75
C ALA A 277 -3.88 12.42 -21.08
N GLU A 278 -4.10 12.06 -22.34
CA GLU A 278 -4.14 10.66 -22.81
C GLU A 278 -2.73 10.08 -23.07
N GLU A 279 -1.68 10.66 -22.48
CA GLU A 279 -0.31 10.16 -22.62
C GLU A 279 -0.14 8.87 -21.81
N VAL A 280 -0.35 7.75 -22.49
CA VAL A 280 -0.21 6.41 -21.93
C VAL A 280 0.78 5.60 -22.77
N THR A 281 1.68 4.89 -22.11
CA THR A 281 2.58 3.92 -22.76
C THR A 281 2.22 2.51 -22.33
N VAL A 282 2.31 1.56 -23.26
CA VAL A 282 1.96 0.16 -23.04
C VAL A 282 3.16 -0.70 -23.39
N ARG A 283 3.51 -1.62 -22.49
CA ARG A 283 4.64 -2.55 -22.64
C ARG A 283 4.21 -3.95 -22.20
N ALA A 284 4.42 -4.94 -23.07
CA ALA A 284 4.22 -6.33 -22.70
C ALA A 284 5.25 -6.77 -21.65
N LEU A 285 4.82 -7.60 -20.70
CA LEU A 285 5.66 -8.22 -19.68
C LEU A 285 5.85 -9.70 -20.00
N GLY A 286 6.94 -10.28 -19.49
CA GLY A 286 7.17 -11.72 -19.59
C GLY A 286 6.27 -12.50 -18.64
N ALA A 287 6.16 -13.81 -18.85
CA ALA A 287 5.40 -14.69 -17.96
C ALA A 287 5.95 -14.66 -16.51
N ALA A 288 7.27 -14.62 -16.36
CA ALA A 288 7.95 -14.51 -15.07
C ALA A 288 7.59 -13.23 -14.30
N ASP A 289 7.35 -12.09 -14.98
CA ASP A 289 6.88 -10.86 -14.33
C ASP A 289 5.51 -11.11 -13.67
N GLY A 290 4.62 -11.87 -14.31
CA GLY A 290 3.31 -12.21 -13.76
C GLY A 290 3.38 -12.95 -12.43
N HIS A 291 4.27 -13.96 -12.35
CA HIS A 291 4.55 -14.68 -11.12
C HIS A 291 5.13 -13.76 -10.02
N VAL A 292 6.07 -12.87 -10.38
CA VAL A 292 6.60 -11.85 -9.45
C VAL A 292 5.49 -10.94 -8.92
N LEU A 293 4.55 -10.52 -9.77
CA LEU A 293 3.44 -9.64 -9.36
C LEU A 293 2.46 -10.35 -8.43
N ARG A 294 2.14 -11.62 -8.69
CA ARG A 294 1.32 -12.44 -7.79
C ARG A 294 2.00 -12.63 -6.43
N ALA A 295 3.32 -12.89 -6.42
CA ALA A 295 4.10 -12.94 -5.19
C ALA A 295 4.03 -11.60 -4.42
N ARG A 296 4.14 -10.46 -5.11
CA ARG A 296 3.98 -9.14 -4.47
C ARG A 296 2.59 -8.95 -3.88
N VAL A 297 1.52 -9.31 -4.59
CA VAL A 297 0.14 -9.23 -4.05
C VAL A 297 0.01 -10.07 -2.78
N LEU A 298 0.53 -11.30 -2.78
CA LEU A 298 0.51 -12.20 -1.62
C LEU A 298 1.26 -11.59 -0.42
N LEU A 299 2.46 -11.01 -0.64
CA LEU A 299 3.22 -10.34 0.44
C LEU A 299 2.53 -9.09 1.00
N HIS A 300 1.57 -8.52 0.26
CA HIS A 300 0.75 -7.38 0.70
C HIS A 300 -0.64 -7.78 1.20
N ALA A 301 -0.95 -9.08 1.29
CA ALA A 301 -2.25 -9.58 1.68
C ALA A 301 -2.61 -9.12 3.12
N PRO A 302 -3.68 -8.32 3.32
CA PRO A 302 -4.04 -7.82 4.64
C PRO A 302 -4.47 -8.96 5.57
N GLY A 303 -3.93 -8.96 6.79
CA GLY A 303 -4.35 -9.89 7.85
C GLY A 303 -3.95 -11.35 7.65
N ARG A 304 -3.07 -11.65 6.69
CA ARG A 304 -2.63 -13.01 6.36
C ARG A 304 -1.12 -13.03 6.10
N ASP A 305 -0.44 -14.04 6.63
CA ASP A 305 0.92 -14.38 6.18
C ASP A 305 0.81 -15.33 4.98
N ALA A 306 1.27 -14.87 3.82
CA ALA A 306 1.24 -15.59 2.56
C ALA A 306 2.65 -15.91 2.02
N ARG A 307 3.66 -15.92 2.91
CA ARG A 307 5.07 -16.01 2.54
C ARG A 307 5.40 -17.28 1.75
N GLU A 308 4.83 -18.42 2.14
CA GLU A 308 5.06 -19.70 1.45
C GLU A 308 4.46 -19.70 0.02
N GLU A 309 3.24 -19.17 -0.16
CA GLU A 309 2.66 -19.06 -1.50
C GLU A 309 3.41 -18.04 -2.36
N ALA A 310 3.85 -16.93 -1.77
CA ALA A 310 4.68 -15.95 -2.46
C ALA A 310 6.01 -16.57 -2.93
N LEU A 311 6.65 -17.40 -2.09
CA LEU A 311 7.86 -18.13 -2.47
C LEU A 311 7.58 -19.12 -3.60
N ALA A 312 6.45 -19.82 -3.59
CA ALA A 312 6.07 -20.73 -4.67
C ALA A 312 5.91 -20.00 -6.02
N GLU A 313 5.29 -18.82 -6.03
CA GLU A 313 5.21 -17.97 -7.24
C GLU A 313 6.60 -17.51 -7.69
N VAL A 314 7.47 -17.08 -6.77
CA VAL A 314 8.85 -16.70 -7.09
C VAL A 314 9.63 -17.85 -7.73
N GLN A 315 9.46 -19.08 -7.24
CA GLN A 315 10.13 -20.24 -7.83
C GLN A 315 9.62 -20.57 -9.24
N ARG A 316 8.32 -20.35 -9.51
CA ARG A 316 7.80 -20.45 -10.89
C ARG A 316 8.42 -19.38 -11.80
N ALA A 317 8.50 -18.13 -11.34
CA ALA A 317 9.16 -17.05 -12.09
C ALA A 317 10.61 -17.40 -12.45
N LEU A 318 11.36 -17.96 -11.50
CA LEU A 318 12.75 -18.38 -11.72
C LEU A 318 12.89 -19.62 -12.59
N GLY A 319 11.88 -20.49 -12.63
CA GLY A 319 11.81 -21.62 -13.57
C GLY A 319 11.63 -21.18 -15.01
N GLU A 320 10.83 -20.13 -15.25
CA GLU A 320 10.60 -19.55 -16.57
C GLU A 320 11.73 -18.64 -17.03
N ALA A 321 12.23 -17.79 -16.13
CA ALA A 321 13.31 -16.84 -16.40
C ALA A 321 14.35 -16.88 -15.25
N PRO A 322 15.36 -17.76 -15.32
CA PRO A 322 16.35 -17.92 -14.26
C PRO A 322 17.15 -16.66 -13.92
N THR A 323 17.26 -15.73 -14.88
CA THR A 323 17.94 -14.43 -14.74
C THR A 323 16.97 -13.26 -14.53
N HIS A 324 15.74 -13.53 -14.08
CA HIS A 324 14.80 -12.47 -13.74
C HIS A 324 15.20 -11.77 -12.43
N VAL A 325 15.60 -10.50 -12.52
CA VAL A 325 16.19 -9.74 -11.41
C VAL A 325 15.25 -9.61 -10.20
N ASP A 326 13.98 -9.26 -10.42
CA ASP A 326 13.02 -9.09 -9.31
C ASP A 326 12.66 -10.42 -8.63
N ALA A 327 12.52 -11.51 -9.41
CA ALA A 327 12.29 -12.84 -8.86
C ALA A 327 13.47 -13.31 -8.00
N ALA A 328 14.71 -13.12 -8.48
CA ALA A 328 15.90 -13.47 -7.71
C ALA A 328 16.04 -12.64 -6.43
N THR A 329 15.68 -11.35 -6.49
CA THR A 329 15.66 -10.46 -5.31
C THR A 329 14.60 -10.90 -4.30
N LEU A 330 13.42 -11.33 -4.74
CA LEU A 330 12.41 -11.87 -3.83
C LEU A 330 12.82 -13.22 -3.26
N ALA A 331 13.41 -14.10 -4.06
CA ALA A 331 13.90 -15.41 -3.61
C ALA A 331 14.90 -15.26 -2.46
N SER A 332 15.90 -14.37 -2.61
CA SER A 332 16.91 -14.15 -1.58
C SER A 332 16.37 -13.60 -0.26
N ARG A 333 15.17 -13.01 -0.27
CA ARG A 333 14.48 -12.52 0.94
C ARG A 333 13.57 -13.56 1.56
N LEU A 334 13.05 -14.48 0.75
CA LEU A 334 12.02 -15.43 1.14
C LEU A 334 12.60 -16.78 1.58
N SER A 335 13.77 -17.17 1.08
CA SER A 335 14.46 -18.41 1.43
C SER A 335 15.92 -18.19 1.87
N GLU A 336 16.49 -19.17 2.58
CA GLU A 336 17.81 -19.06 3.22
C GLU A 336 18.99 -19.61 2.37
N ASP A 337 18.74 -20.09 1.14
CA ASP A 337 19.78 -20.71 0.28
C ASP A 337 20.76 -19.69 -0.32
N THR A 338 21.63 -19.17 0.55
CA THR A 338 22.58 -18.12 0.23
C THR A 338 23.56 -18.52 -0.88
N PRO A 339 24.11 -19.75 -0.94
CA PRO A 339 24.97 -20.17 -2.06
C PRO A 339 24.27 -20.14 -3.42
N GLU A 340 23.04 -20.66 -3.53
CA GLU A 340 22.30 -20.61 -4.80
C GLU A 340 21.99 -19.16 -5.20
N HIS A 341 21.54 -18.34 -4.24
CA HIS A 341 21.25 -16.94 -4.49
C HIS A 341 22.48 -16.16 -4.94
N LEU A 342 23.66 -16.41 -4.34
CA LEU A 342 24.91 -15.75 -4.70
C LEU A 342 25.34 -16.15 -6.13
N GLN A 343 25.27 -17.44 -6.47
CA GLN A 343 25.55 -17.91 -7.82
C GLN A 343 24.61 -17.26 -8.86
N ARG A 344 23.34 -17.12 -8.52
CA ARG A 344 22.36 -16.41 -9.34
C ARG A 344 22.69 -14.92 -9.47
N ALA A 345 23.07 -14.26 -8.39
CA ALA A 345 23.47 -12.85 -8.40
C ALA A 345 24.70 -12.60 -9.30
N HIS A 346 25.70 -13.47 -9.28
CA HIS A 346 26.83 -13.41 -10.23
C HIS A 346 26.38 -13.55 -11.69
N THR A 347 25.45 -14.47 -11.95
CA THR A 347 24.85 -14.67 -13.28
C THR A 347 24.11 -13.41 -13.74
N LEU A 348 23.33 -12.80 -12.84
CA LEU A 348 22.57 -11.58 -13.13
C LEU A 348 23.47 -10.40 -13.49
N VAL A 349 24.54 -10.13 -12.73
CA VAL A 349 25.44 -9.00 -13.07
C VAL A 349 26.22 -9.22 -14.35
N ARG A 350 26.46 -10.49 -14.73
CA ARG A 350 27.11 -10.84 -16.00
C ARG A 350 26.16 -10.61 -17.17
N ASP A 351 24.90 -11.02 -17.03
CA ASP A 351 23.91 -11.00 -18.11
C ASP A 351 23.18 -9.65 -18.21
N HIS A 352 23.12 -8.89 -17.10
CA HIS A 352 22.49 -7.56 -16.98
C HIS A 352 23.43 -6.55 -16.26
N PRO A 353 24.62 -6.26 -16.83
CA PRO A 353 25.63 -5.40 -16.19
C PRO A 353 25.18 -3.93 -16.01
N GLU A 354 24.10 -3.52 -16.68
CA GLU A 354 23.45 -2.22 -16.58
C GLU A 354 22.39 -2.12 -15.48
N ASP A 355 21.93 -3.24 -14.90
CA ASP A 355 20.85 -3.25 -13.92
C ASP A 355 21.38 -3.04 -12.50
N ALA A 356 21.08 -1.88 -11.90
CA ALA A 356 21.48 -1.53 -10.54
C ALA A 356 20.97 -2.54 -9.49
N ARG A 357 19.80 -3.15 -9.71
CA ARG A 357 19.18 -4.11 -8.78
C ARG A 357 19.96 -5.42 -8.74
N ALA A 358 20.49 -5.86 -9.88
CA ALA A 358 21.35 -7.04 -9.96
C ALA A 358 22.64 -6.83 -9.17
N TRP A 359 23.29 -5.67 -9.36
CA TRP A 359 24.48 -5.28 -8.58
C TRP A 359 24.20 -5.13 -7.09
N MET A 360 23.03 -4.61 -6.71
CA MET A 360 22.63 -4.54 -5.30
C MET A 360 22.41 -5.91 -4.69
N LEU A 361 21.74 -6.82 -5.40
CA LEU A 361 21.56 -8.19 -4.93
C LEU A 361 22.91 -8.88 -4.71
N LEU A 362 23.86 -8.72 -5.63
CA LEU A 362 25.21 -9.25 -5.45
C LEU A 362 25.89 -8.64 -4.22
N ALA A 363 25.82 -7.32 -4.03
CA ALA A 363 26.40 -6.64 -2.88
C ALA A 363 25.79 -7.10 -1.53
N GLU A 364 24.51 -7.46 -1.49
CA GLU A 364 23.84 -7.96 -0.30
C GLU A 364 24.25 -9.39 0.06
N LEU A 365 24.62 -10.21 -0.93
CA LEU A 365 24.93 -11.64 -0.75
C LEU A 365 26.43 -11.93 -0.60
N LEU A 366 27.31 -11.03 -1.04
CA LEU A 366 28.76 -11.21 -0.92
C LEU A 366 29.22 -11.17 0.54
N ASP A 367 30.01 -12.17 0.93
CA ASP A 367 30.69 -12.21 2.23
C ASP A 367 32.02 -11.43 2.15
N PRO A 368 32.16 -10.31 2.86
CA PRO A 368 33.37 -9.49 2.83
C PRO A 368 34.61 -10.20 3.41
N SER A 369 34.44 -11.29 4.17
CA SER A 369 35.54 -12.09 4.70
C SER A 369 36.18 -13.03 3.66
N LEU A 370 35.40 -13.44 2.66
CA LEU A 370 35.85 -14.32 1.57
C LEU A 370 36.39 -13.51 0.40
N GLU A 371 35.73 -12.41 0.05
CA GLU A 371 36.13 -11.53 -1.06
C GLU A 371 36.24 -10.07 -0.60
N PRO A 372 37.37 -9.69 0.03
CA PRO A 372 37.56 -8.33 0.51
C PRO A 372 37.43 -7.31 -0.63
N GLY A 373 36.55 -6.33 -0.45
CA GLY A 373 36.34 -5.24 -1.42
C GLY A 373 35.29 -5.52 -2.50
N ALA A 374 35.04 -6.78 -2.87
CA ALA A 374 34.05 -7.13 -3.91
C ALA A 374 32.64 -6.62 -3.57
N GLN A 375 32.25 -6.73 -2.30
CA GLN A 375 30.98 -6.20 -1.80
C GLN A 375 30.87 -4.68 -1.99
N ALA A 376 31.96 -3.95 -1.72
CA ALA A 376 32.00 -2.49 -1.85
C ALA A 376 31.99 -2.07 -3.33
N ASP A 377 32.68 -2.80 -4.20
CA ASP A 377 32.67 -2.58 -5.65
C ASP A 377 31.28 -2.80 -6.25
N ALA A 378 30.61 -3.91 -5.90
CA ALA A 378 29.24 -4.18 -6.35
C ALA A 378 28.27 -3.09 -5.90
N ARG A 379 28.36 -2.64 -4.65
CA ARG A 379 27.54 -1.53 -4.13
C ARG A 379 27.80 -0.21 -4.84
N ARG A 380 29.07 0.16 -5.05
CA ARG A 380 29.42 1.38 -5.81
C ARG A 380 28.88 1.31 -7.23
N ARG A 381 28.95 0.13 -7.86
CA ARG A 381 28.41 -0.07 -9.20
C ARG A 381 26.91 0.12 -9.23
N ALA A 382 26.18 -0.49 -8.31
CA ALA A 382 24.75 -0.26 -8.16
C ALA A 382 24.40 1.21 -7.93
N ALA A 383 25.09 1.89 -7.01
CA ALA A 383 24.91 3.31 -6.73
C ALA A 383 25.16 4.21 -7.96
N SER A 384 26.08 3.81 -8.85
CA SER A 384 26.36 4.55 -10.10
C SER A 384 25.31 4.35 -11.21
N LEU A 385 24.55 3.25 -11.15
CA LEU A 385 23.57 2.85 -12.16
C LEU A 385 22.14 3.23 -11.77
N VAL A 386 21.85 3.30 -10.47
CA VAL A 386 20.51 3.66 -9.98
C VAL A 386 20.19 5.11 -10.36
N ARG A 387 19.00 5.31 -10.93
CA ARG A 387 18.50 6.64 -11.29
C ARG A 387 17.37 7.05 -10.35
N ASP A 388 16.13 6.83 -10.78
CA ASP A 388 14.94 7.27 -10.05
C ASP A 388 14.10 6.09 -9.54
N ASP A 389 14.77 5.05 -9.01
CA ASP A 389 14.10 3.93 -8.34
C ASP A 389 14.31 4.01 -6.82
N VAL A 390 13.25 4.45 -6.12
CA VAL A 390 13.23 4.63 -4.67
C VAL A 390 13.59 3.34 -3.93
N SER A 391 13.10 2.18 -4.39
CA SER A 391 13.35 0.91 -3.71
C SER A 391 14.84 0.54 -3.76
N THR A 392 15.46 0.67 -4.94
CA THR A 392 16.89 0.41 -5.10
C THR A 392 17.74 1.45 -4.37
N LEU A 393 17.38 2.74 -4.40
CA LEU A 393 18.10 3.77 -3.64
C LEU A 393 18.09 3.47 -2.13
N VAL A 394 16.95 3.05 -1.59
CA VAL A 394 16.85 2.63 -0.17
C VAL A 394 17.77 1.46 0.13
N ARG A 395 17.79 0.42 -0.72
CA ARG A 395 18.69 -0.73 -0.55
C ARG A 395 20.16 -0.33 -0.60
N VAL A 396 20.55 0.55 -1.54
CA VAL A 396 21.91 1.10 -1.63
C VAL A 396 22.28 1.82 -0.33
N ALA A 397 21.41 2.70 0.15
CA ALA A 397 21.62 3.47 1.36
C ALA A 397 21.72 2.58 2.62
N ASP A 398 20.85 1.57 2.74
CA ASP A 398 20.86 0.60 3.83
C ASP A 398 22.12 -0.29 3.79
N SER A 399 22.62 -0.63 2.61
CA SER A 399 23.88 -1.36 2.45
C SER A 399 25.09 -0.53 2.88
N TYR A 400 25.11 0.77 2.56
CA TYR A 400 26.11 1.71 3.08
C TYR A 400 26.03 1.85 4.60
N ASN A 401 24.81 1.95 5.14
CA ASN A 401 24.58 1.95 6.58
C ASN A 401 25.15 0.68 7.22
N ALA A 402 24.77 -0.50 6.74
CA ALA A 402 25.21 -1.79 7.30
C ALA A 402 26.73 -1.93 7.36
N THR A 403 27.45 -1.33 6.41
CA THR A 403 28.92 -1.36 6.33
C THR A 403 29.62 -0.12 6.88
N ASN A 404 28.92 0.73 7.64
CA ASN A 404 29.47 1.93 8.29
C ASN A 404 30.04 3.00 7.34
N HIS A 405 29.59 3.04 6.10
CA HIS A 405 29.92 4.06 5.10
C HIS A 405 28.82 5.13 5.07
N LEU A 406 28.70 5.87 6.18
CA LEU A 406 27.53 6.71 6.45
C LEU A 406 27.48 7.96 5.55
N GLU A 407 28.65 8.50 5.17
CA GLU A 407 28.77 9.69 4.32
C GLU A 407 28.22 9.45 2.91
N GLU A 408 28.38 8.26 2.36
CA GLU A 408 27.82 7.85 1.07
C GLU A 408 26.34 7.43 1.18
N GLY A 409 25.95 6.85 2.31
CA GLY A 409 24.57 6.40 2.54
C GLY A 409 23.58 7.56 2.66
N LEU A 410 23.93 8.63 3.38
CA LEU A 410 23.06 9.79 3.63
C LEU A 410 22.53 10.48 2.36
N PRO A 411 23.36 10.91 1.39
CA PRO A 411 22.86 11.53 0.17
C PRO A 411 21.99 10.57 -0.65
N THR A 412 22.30 9.26 -0.62
CA THR A 412 21.49 8.24 -1.30
C THR A 412 20.09 8.13 -0.68
N ALA A 413 19.99 8.08 0.66
CA ALA A 413 18.70 8.04 1.36
C ALA A 413 17.91 9.35 1.18
N ARG A 414 18.58 10.51 1.18
CA ARG A 414 17.95 11.81 0.88
C ARG A 414 17.38 11.85 -0.53
N ARG A 415 18.11 11.34 -1.52
CA ARG A 415 17.61 11.25 -2.89
C ARG A 415 16.36 10.37 -3.02
N ALA A 416 16.32 9.24 -2.30
CA ALA A 416 15.11 8.40 -2.24
C ALA A 416 13.91 9.18 -1.68
N LEU A 417 14.13 9.98 -0.64
CA LEU A 417 13.10 10.81 -0.03
C LEU A 417 12.70 12.02 -0.89
N GLU A 418 13.61 12.57 -1.71
CA GLU A 418 13.26 13.61 -2.68
C GLU A 418 12.31 13.09 -3.76
N LEU A 419 12.53 11.86 -4.23
CA LEU A 419 11.70 11.20 -5.24
C LEU A 419 10.34 10.78 -4.69
N ASP A 420 10.32 10.29 -3.44
CA ASP A 420 9.08 10.00 -2.72
C ASP A 420 9.18 10.48 -1.25
N PRO A 421 8.75 11.73 -0.97
CA PRO A 421 8.76 12.30 0.38
C PRO A 421 7.92 11.55 1.41
N ARG A 422 7.10 10.60 0.96
CA ARG A 422 6.17 9.82 1.79
C ARG A 422 6.51 8.34 1.80
N SER A 423 7.62 7.92 1.19
CA SER A 423 8.09 6.54 1.26
C SER A 423 8.50 6.20 2.70
N PRO A 424 7.80 5.28 3.38
CA PRO A 424 8.18 4.84 4.71
C PRO A 424 9.56 4.21 4.70
N ALA A 425 9.92 3.47 3.63
CA ALA A 425 11.22 2.85 3.46
C ALA A 425 12.34 3.91 3.36
N ALA A 426 12.13 4.99 2.60
CA ALA A 426 13.09 6.08 2.49
C ALA A 426 13.28 6.84 3.81
N LEU A 427 12.17 7.19 4.48
CA LEU A 427 12.19 7.80 5.81
C LEU A 427 12.92 6.92 6.83
N THR A 428 12.66 5.61 6.79
CA THR A 428 13.22 4.59 7.69
C THR A 428 14.72 4.40 7.47
N SER A 429 15.17 4.41 6.22
CA SER A 429 16.60 4.33 5.86
C SER A 429 17.34 5.59 6.31
N LEU A 430 16.79 6.78 5.99
CA LEU A 430 17.38 8.05 6.41
C LEU A 430 17.42 8.18 7.93
N ALA A 431 16.36 7.78 8.64
CA ALA A 431 16.34 7.81 10.11
C ALA A 431 17.46 6.96 10.72
N SER A 432 17.72 5.77 10.18
CA SER A 432 18.79 4.88 10.63
C SER A 432 20.19 5.42 10.34
N LEU A 433 20.39 6.04 9.17
CA LEU A 433 21.66 6.69 8.82
C LEU A 433 21.90 7.92 9.70
N SER A 434 20.92 8.81 9.84
CA SER A 434 21.01 10.00 10.70
C SER A 434 21.25 9.62 12.16
N PHE A 435 20.65 8.53 12.67
CA PHE A 435 20.89 8.05 14.03
C PHE A 435 22.38 7.75 14.29
N ARG A 436 23.09 7.25 13.28
CA ARG A 436 24.51 6.88 13.39
C ARG A 436 25.48 8.00 13.01
N PHE A 437 25.08 8.92 12.15
CA PHE A 437 25.94 10.00 11.64
C PHE A 437 25.70 11.35 12.31
N GLU A 438 24.47 11.84 12.29
CA GLU A 438 24.09 13.21 12.70
C GLU A 438 23.55 13.27 14.14
N GLY A 439 23.20 12.13 14.72
CA GLY A 439 22.71 11.98 16.08
C GLY A 439 21.19 11.83 16.19
N CYS A 440 20.70 12.09 17.39
CA CYS A 440 19.39 11.60 17.85
C CYS A 440 18.17 12.46 17.49
N SER A 441 18.35 13.75 17.21
CA SER A 441 17.23 14.67 16.94
C SER A 441 16.55 14.31 15.62
N GLU A 442 17.32 14.26 14.53
CA GLU A 442 16.83 13.99 13.19
C GLU A 442 16.28 12.57 13.05
N ALA A 443 17.00 11.58 13.61
CA ALA A 443 16.57 10.19 13.63
C ALA A 443 15.19 10.00 14.27
N LYS A 444 14.96 10.60 15.45
CA LYS A 444 13.66 10.52 16.13
C LYS A 444 12.58 11.23 15.32
N ARG A 445 12.88 12.43 14.77
CA ARG A 445 11.93 13.19 13.95
C ARG A 445 11.44 12.38 12.75
N LEU A 446 12.37 11.77 12.00
CA LEU A 446 12.05 10.92 10.86
C LEU A 446 11.31 9.64 11.28
N GLN A 447 11.70 8.99 12.37
CA GLN A 447 11.00 7.79 12.85
C GLN A 447 9.57 8.09 13.33
N PHE A 448 9.33 9.27 13.92
CA PHE A 448 7.97 9.71 14.23
C PHE A 448 7.14 9.91 12.96
N GLN A 449 7.73 10.47 11.89
CA GLN A 449 7.05 10.57 10.60
C GLN A 449 6.67 9.19 10.04
N VAL A 450 7.56 8.19 10.17
CA VAL A 450 7.24 6.81 9.76
C VAL A 450 6.06 6.28 10.57
N ARG A 451 6.07 6.43 11.90
CA ARG A 451 4.97 5.98 12.77
C ARG A 451 3.64 6.62 12.37
N ASP A 452 3.65 7.91 12.06
CA ASP A 452 2.45 8.66 11.70
C ASP A 452 1.90 8.27 10.31
N LEU A 453 2.69 7.57 9.49
CA LEU A 453 2.22 6.94 8.24
C LEU A 453 1.59 5.56 8.46
N LEU A 454 1.85 4.88 9.58
CA LEU A 454 1.33 3.53 9.83
C LEU A 454 -0.17 3.58 10.17
N ASP A 455 -0.98 2.80 9.47
CA ASP A 455 -2.44 2.79 9.56
C ASP A 455 -3.02 1.36 9.43
N GLY A 456 -4.33 1.19 9.43
CA GLY A 456 -4.98 -0.13 9.38
C GLY A 456 -4.57 -1.02 8.20
N SER A 457 -4.03 -0.45 7.12
CA SER A 457 -3.56 -1.18 5.94
C SER A 457 -2.08 -1.58 5.98
N THR A 458 -1.36 -1.19 7.03
CA THR A 458 0.04 -1.56 7.21
C THR A 458 0.16 -3.01 7.67
N THR A 459 1.03 -3.80 7.04
CA THR A 459 1.27 -5.19 7.44
C THR A 459 1.79 -5.26 8.88
N ALA A 460 1.42 -6.33 9.60
CA ALA A 460 1.72 -6.49 11.02
C ALA A 460 3.23 -6.47 11.29
N ASP A 461 4.00 -7.22 10.51
CA ASP A 461 5.46 -7.33 10.63
C ASP A 461 6.14 -5.98 10.42
N PHE A 462 5.70 -5.23 9.40
CA PHE A 462 6.28 -3.92 9.13
C PHE A 462 5.96 -2.93 10.25
N ARG A 463 4.72 -2.92 10.76
CA ARG A 463 4.36 -2.13 11.94
C ARG A 463 5.24 -2.46 13.13
N GLU A 464 5.36 -3.75 13.46
CA GLU A 464 6.16 -4.19 14.60
C GLU A 464 7.62 -3.74 14.47
N ALA A 465 8.22 -3.92 13.29
CA ALA A 465 9.59 -3.49 13.02
C ALA A 465 9.78 -1.97 13.23
N MET A 466 8.82 -1.15 12.79
CA MET A 466 8.89 0.32 12.94
C MET A 466 8.72 0.75 14.39
N GLU A 467 7.84 0.11 15.15
CA GLU A 467 7.66 0.37 16.58
C GLU A 467 8.89 -0.05 17.40
N GLN A 468 9.46 -1.22 17.12
CA GLN A 468 10.68 -1.69 17.77
C GLN A 468 11.87 -0.74 17.50
N ARG A 469 11.97 -0.21 16.28
CA ARG A 469 12.99 0.79 15.92
C ARG A 469 12.82 2.08 16.70
N LEU A 470 11.59 2.61 16.79
CA LEU A 470 11.31 3.81 17.58
C LEU A 470 11.69 3.63 19.05
N ARG A 471 11.29 2.51 19.68
CA ARG A 471 11.69 2.17 21.05
C ARG A 471 13.21 2.13 21.22
N THR A 472 13.92 1.63 20.21
CA THR A 472 15.40 1.58 20.21
C THR A 472 16.01 2.97 20.16
N PHE A 473 15.51 3.86 19.29
CA PHE A 473 15.97 5.25 19.23
C PHE A 473 15.67 5.99 20.53
N GLU A 474 14.45 5.89 21.07
CA GLU A 474 14.09 6.52 22.35
C GLU A 474 15.02 6.09 23.48
N ARG A 475 15.23 4.77 23.64
CA ARG A 475 16.12 4.24 24.69
C ARG A 475 17.57 4.73 24.54
N LYS A 476 18.15 4.61 23.34
CA LYS A 476 19.57 4.96 23.12
C LYS A 476 19.81 6.47 23.17
N CYS A 477 18.88 7.26 22.63
CA CYS A 477 18.96 8.72 22.63
C CYS A 477 18.70 9.36 24.00
N ASN A 478 17.84 8.77 24.82
CA ASN A 478 17.61 9.27 26.17
C ASN A 478 18.77 8.91 27.12
N ALA A 479 19.53 7.85 26.82
CA ALA A 479 20.73 7.48 27.57
C ALA A 479 21.97 8.35 27.25
N HIS A 480 21.99 9.03 26.10
CA HIS A 480 23.09 9.90 25.67
C HIS A 480 22.52 11.20 25.06
N PRO A 481 22.11 12.17 25.90
CA PRO A 481 21.60 13.45 25.38
C PRO A 481 22.68 14.14 24.52
N PRO A 482 22.28 14.88 23.47
CA PRO A 482 23.24 15.60 22.63
C PRO A 482 24.09 16.51 23.51
N ARG A 483 25.42 16.47 23.33
CA ARG A 483 26.31 17.45 23.95
C ARG A 483 25.92 18.84 23.43
N PRO A 484 25.86 19.85 24.31
CA PRO A 484 25.39 21.19 23.97
C PRO A 484 26.19 21.84 22.84
#